data_AF-A0A1F9A637-F1
#
_entry.id   AF-A0A1F9A637-F1
#
_cell.length_a   1.000
_cell.length_b   1.000
_cell.length_c   1.000
_cell.angle_alpha   90.00
_cell.angle_beta   90.00
_cell.angle_gamma   90.00
#
_symmetry.space_group_name_H-M   'P 1'
#
loop_
_entity.id
_entity.type
_entity.pdbx_description
1 polymer ?
#
loop_
_entity_poly.entity_id
_entity_poly.type
_entity_poly.pdbx_seq_one_letter_code
_entity_poly.pdbx_strand_id
1 'polypeptide(L)'
;MGSQRIISAFIKRLIMNNRAFILQEVLAVKGLMHLLMKIRNTDQPWTREEKKEIKKHLRNISKMVPVIVIFILPGGTILLPILAEILDRRRKRR
;
A
#
# COMPACT_ATOMS: atom_id res chain seq x y z
N MET A 1 6.88 17.66 21.66
CA MET A 1 7.64 16.39 21.75
C MET A 1 6.88 15.20 22.40
N GLY A 2 5.81 15.40 23.18
CA GLY A 2 5.07 14.30 23.84
C GLY A 2 4.18 13.43 22.94
N SER A 3 3.49 14.01 21.95
CA SER A 3 2.54 13.29 21.08
C SER A 3 3.20 12.21 20.20
N GLN A 4 4.40 12.48 19.66
CA GLN A 4 5.14 11.54 18.81
C GLN A 4 5.53 10.24 19.53
N ARG A 5 5.77 10.30 20.85
CA ARG A 5 6.11 9.11 21.67
C ARG A 5 4.91 8.20 21.90
N ILE A 6 3.71 8.78 22.00
CA ILE A 6 2.46 8.03 22.19
C ILE A 6 2.10 7.30 20.90
N ILE A 7 2.22 7.98 19.75
CA ILE A 7 1.94 7.40 18.44
C ILE A 7 2.89 6.23 18.16
N SER A 8 4.19 6.39 18.40
CA SER A 8 5.17 5.32 18.16
C SER A 8 4.97 4.11 19.08
N ALA A 9 4.61 4.32 20.35
CA ALA A 9 4.27 3.25 21.27
C ALA A 9 3.00 2.49 20.84
N PHE A 10 1.98 3.22 20.39
CA PHE A 10 0.75 2.65 19.86
C PHE A 10 1.00 1.82 18.59
N ILE A 11 1.76 2.35 17.63
CA ILE A 11 2.14 1.63 16.40
C ILE A 11 2.95 0.38 16.75
N LYS A 12 3.92 0.48 17.65
CA LYS A 12 4.74 -0.66 18.08
C LYS A 12 3.86 -1.78 18.67
N ARG A 13 2.87 -1.41 19.48
CA ARG A 13 1.88 -2.34 20.04
C ARG A 13 1.02 -2.99 18.95
N LEU A 14 0.53 -2.22 17.98
CA LEU A 14 -0.21 -2.75 16.84
C LEU A 14 0.61 -3.76 16.04
N ILE A 15 1.88 -3.45 15.75
CA ILE A 15 2.80 -4.36 15.04
C ILE A 15 3.03 -5.64 15.85
N MET A 16 3.31 -5.54 17.15
CA MET A 16 3.55 -6.70 18.01
C MET A 16 2.33 -7.62 18.11
N ASN A 17 1.14 -7.04 18.24
CA ASN A 17 -0.11 -7.80 18.36
C ASN A 17 -0.52 -8.48 17.05
N ASN A 18 -0.17 -7.89 15.90
CA ASN A 18 -0.55 -8.40 14.58
C ASN A 18 0.61 -9.10 13.85
N ARG A 19 1.72 -9.39 14.52
CA ARG A 19 2.96 -9.90 13.89
C ARG A 19 2.73 -11.14 13.01
N ALA A 20 1.85 -12.06 13.44
CA ALA A 20 1.61 -13.31 12.74
C ALA A 20 0.89 -13.06 11.41
N PHE A 21 -0.13 -12.21 11.43
CA PHE A 21 -0.84 -11.77 10.24
C PHE A 21 0.10 -11.02 9.27
N ILE A 22 0.86 -10.05 9.78
CA ILE A 22 1.82 -9.29 8.97
C ILE A 22 2.85 -10.22 8.32
N LEU A 23 3.37 -11.21 9.06
CA LEU A 23 4.33 -12.17 8.52
C LEU A 23 3.70 -13.04 7.43
N GLN A 24 2.47 -13.52 7.62
CA GLN A 24 1.76 -14.29 6.60
C GLN A 24 1.59 -13.50 5.29
N GLU A 25 1.22 -12.23 5.41
CA GLU A 25 1.05 -11.34 4.26
C GLU A 25 2.37 -11.03 3.54
N VAL A 26 3.47 -10.85 4.27
CA VAL A 26 4.82 -10.70 3.69
C VAL A 26 5.26 -11.98 2.98
N LEU A 27 4.98 -13.14 3.57
CA LEU A 27 5.31 -14.43 2.96
C LEU A 27 4.48 -14.71 1.72
N ALA A 28 3.23 -14.22 1.64
CA ALA A 28 2.36 -14.38 0.48
C ALA A 28 2.88 -13.70 -0.81
N VAL A 29 3.82 -12.77 -0.67
CA VAL A 29 4.51 -12.07 -1.78
C VAL A 29 5.99 -12.43 -1.90
N LYS A 30 6.49 -13.35 -1.08
CA LYS A 30 7.87 -13.84 -1.15
C LYS A 30 8.14 -14.40 -2.55
N GLY A 31 9.25 -13.99 -3.17
CA GLY A 31 9.65 -14.44 -4.51
C GLY A 31 9.17 -13.55 -5.65
N LEU A 32 8.13 -12.73 -5.45
CA LEU A 32 7.65 -11.79 -6.48
C LEU A 32 8.77 -10.86 -6.98
N MET A 33 9.61 -10.36 -6.07
CA MET A 33 10.69 -9.45 -6.44
C MET A 33 11.72 -10.10 -7.36
N HIS A 34 12.03 -11.38 -7.12
CA HIS A 34 12.94 -12.14 -7.98
C HIS A 34 12.38 -12.27 -9.41
N LEU A 35 11.08 -12.61 -9.52
CA LEU A 35 10.38 -12.70 -10.81
C LEU A 35 10.35 -11.36 -11.54
N LEU A 36 10.07 -10.26 -10.84
CA LEU A 36 10.05 -8.92 -11.42
C LEU A 36 11.45 -8.45 -11.86
N MET A 37 12.50 -8.82 -11.11
CA MET A 37 13.88 -8.46 -11.45
C MET A 37 14.45 -9.30 -12.60
N LYS A 38 13.91 -10.49 -12.88
CA LYS A 38 14.40 -11.37 -13.97
C LYS A 38 14.51 -10.63 -15.30
N ILE A 39 13.43 -9.97 -15.73
CA ILE A 39 13.43 -9.22 -17.00
C ILE A 39 14.51 -8.14 -16.98
N ARG A 40 14.58 -7.35 -15.91
CA ARG A 40 15.55 -6.26 -15.80
C ARG A 40 17.01 -6.73 -15.80
N ASN A 41 17.28 -7.89 -15.21
CA ASN A 41 18.65 -8.36 -14.99
C ASN A 41 19.15 -9.31 -16.09
N THR A 42 18.27 -9.89 -16.90
CA THR A 42 18.63 -10.92 -17.88
C THR A 42 18.08 -10.67 -19.28
N ASP A 43 17.22 -9.66 -19.46
CA ASP A 43 16.44 -9.39 -20.68
C ASP A 43 15.60 -10.58 -21.20
N GLN A 44 15.45 -11.63 -20.39
CA GLN A 44 14.64 -12.79 -20.74
C GLN A 44 13.16 -12.58 -20.40
N PRO A 45 12.24 -12.92 -21.33
CA PRO A 45 10.81 -12.81 -21.06
C PRO A 45 10.36 -13.85 -20.03
N TRP A 46 9.24 -13.55 -19.35
CA TRP A 46 8.62 -14.52 -18.45
C TRP A 46 8.01 -15.70 -19.20
N THR A 47 8.21 -16.90 -18.67
CA THR A 47 7.51 -18.12 -19.10
C THR A 47 6.01 -18.05 -18.75
N ARG A 48 5.21 -18.98 -19.27
CA ARG A 48 3.78 -19.05 -18.95
C ARG A 48 3.55 -19.33 -17.47
N GLU A 49 4.41 -20.12 -16.87
CA GLU A 49 4.39 -20.54 -15.47
C GLU A 49 4.74 -19.36 -14.56
N GLU A 50 5.80 -18.62 -14.88
CA GLU A 50 6.20 -17.41 -14.16
C GLU A 50 5.11 -16.33 -14.21
N LYS A 51 4.46 -16.14 -15.37
CA LYS A 51 3.33 -15.21 -15.50
C LYS A 51 2.15 -15.60 -14.59
N LYS A 52 1.86 -16.91 -14.47
CA LYS A 52 0.82 -17.41 -13.55
C LYS A 52 1.18 -17.11 -12.09
N GLU A 53 2.44 -17.28 -11.72
CA GLU A 53 2.95 -17.00 -10.37
C GLU A 53 2.91 -15.50 -10.03
N ILE A 54 3.35 -14.63 -10.95
CA ILE A 54 3.22 -13.18 -10.82
C ILE A 54 1.76 -12.79 -10.60
N LYS A 55 0.83 -13.31 -11.42
CA LYS A 55 -0.61 -13.03 -11.28
C LYS A 55 -1.15 -13.49 -9.93
N LYS A 56 -0.68 -14.63 -9.40
CA LYS A 56 -1.05 -15.12 -8.07
C LYS A 56 -0.60 -14.16 -6.96
N HIS A 57 0.65 -13.68 -7.00
CA HIS A 57 1.14 -12.71 -6.00
C HIS A 57 0.40 -11.37 -6.09
N LEU A 58 0.18 -10.85 -7.31
CA LEU A 58 -0.58 -9.61 -7.50
C LEU A 58 -2.03 -9.73 -7.00
N ARG A 59 -2.66 -10.89 -7.20
CA ARG A 59 -4.00 -11.16 -6.65
C ARG A 59 -4.01 -11.22 -5.13
N ASN A 60 -2.92 -11.68 -4.50
CA ASN A 60 -2.84 -11.66 -3.03
C ASN A 60 -2.66 -10.22 -2.51
N ILE A 61 -1.83 -9.40 -3.16
CA ILE A 61 -1.69 -7.97 -2.84
C ILE A 61 -3.02 -7.24 -3.01
N SER A 62 -3.76 -7.51 -4.09
CA SER A 62 -5.01 -6.80 -4.38
C SER A 62 -6.11 -7.04 -3.33
N LYS A 63 -6.03 -8.12 -2.54
CA LYS A 63 -6.95 -8.36 -1.42
C LYS A 63 -6.79 -7.36 -0.28
N MET A 64 -5.61 -6.73 -0.15
CA MET A 64 -5.37 -5.68 0.84
C MET A 64 -5.86 -4.30 0.40
N VAL A 65 -6.00 -4.08 -0.91
CA VAL A 65 -6.35 -2.77 -1.47
C VAL A 65 -7.69 -2.23 -0.94
N PRO A 66 -8.79 -3.01 -0.84
CA PRO A 66 -10.04 -2.52 -0.27
C PRO A 66 -9.90 -1.99 1.15
N VAL A 67 -9.11 -2.68 1.99
CA VAL A 67 -8.85 -2.25 3.37
C VAL A 67 -8.08 -0.94 3.39
N ILE A 68 -7.02 -0.82 2.58
CA ILE A 68 -6.22 0.40 2.44
C ILE A 68 -7.09 1.57 1.95
N VAL A 69 -7.96 1.33 0.96
CA VAL A 69 -8.89 2.32 0.42
C VAL A 69 -9.84 2.79 1.51
N ILE A 70 -10.43 1.91 2.33
CA ILE A 70 -11.28 2.29 3.46
C ILE A 70 -10.52 3.12 4.50
N PHE A 71 -9.23 2.86 4.74
CA PHE A 71 -8.43 3.66 5.66
C PHE A 71 -8.02 5.02 5.08
N ILE A 72 -7.82 5.13 3.77
CA ILE A 72 -7.44 6.38 3.09
C ILE A 72 -8.67 7.26 2.78
N LEU A 73 -9.80 6.66 2.40
CA LEU A 73 -11.05 7.34 2.05
C LEU A 73 -11.56 8.33 3.10
N PRO A 74 -11.57 8.07 4.43
CA PRO A 74 -12.04 9.06 5.39
C PRO A 74 -11.22 10.36 5.34
N GLY A 75 -9.95 10.28 4.93
CA GLY A 75 -9.13 11.46 4.62
C GLY A 75 -9.36 12.00 3.20
N GLY A 76 -9.44 11.13 2.20
CA GLY A 76 -9.55 11.50 0.78
C GLY A 76 -10.87 12.18 0.39
N THR A 77 -12.01 11.68 0.90
CA THR A 77 -13.32 12.29 0.65
C THR A 77 -13.48 13.63 1.35
N ILE A 78 -12.78 13.85 2.47
CA ILE A 78 -12.71 15.15 3.16
C ILE A 78 -11.71 16.08 2.47
N LEU A 79 -10.61 15.54 1.93
CA LEU A 79 -9.58 16.31 1.24
C LEU A 79 -10.11 16.93 -0.06
N LEU A 80 -10.95 16.22 -0.82
CA LEU A 80 -11.53 16.73 -2.08
C LEU A 80 -12.32 18.05 -1.91
N PRO A 81 -13.31 18.17 -1.00
CA PRO A 81 -14.03 19.44 -0.79
C PRO A 81 -13.13 20.54 -0.23
N ILE A 82 -12.14 20.20 0.62
CA ILE A 82 -11.16 21.19 1.11
C ILE A 82 -10.32 21.74 -0.06
N LEU A 83 -9.85 20.86 -0.94
CA LEU A 83 -9.09 21.25 -2.13
C LEU A 83 -9.94 22.09 -3.09
N ALA A 84 -11.20 21.71 -3.31
CA ALA A 84 -12.14 22.47 -4.12
C ALA A 84 -12.37 23.89 -3.57
N GLU A 85 -12.58 24.00 -2.26
CA GLU A 85 -12.73 25.29 -1.57
C GLU A 85 -11.47 26.17 -1.67
N ILE A 86 -10.29 25.57 -1.52
CA ILE A 86 -9.01 26.29 -1.68
C ILE A 86 -8.85 26.81 -3.10
N LEU A 87 -9.22 26.02 -4.12
CA LEU A 87 -9.14 26.43 -5.52
C LEU A 87 -10.17 27.51 -5.86
N ASP A 88 -11.41 27.40 -5.37
CA ASP A 88 -12.45 28.41 -5.57
C ASP A 88 -12.07 29.76 -4.92
N ARG A 89 -11.54 29.73 -3.69
CA ARG A 89 -11.01 30.92 -3.02
C ARG A 89 -9.87 31.60 -3.78
N ARG A 90 -9.00 30.84 -4.44
CA ARG A 90 -7.94 31.42 -5.30
C ARG A 90 -8.51 32.07 -6.55
N ARG A 91 -9.57 31.51 -7.14
CA ARG A 91 -10.21 32.05 -8.34
C ARG A 91 -10.91 33.37 -8.05
N LYS A 92 -11.59 33.53 -6.92
CA LYS A 92 -12.26 34.78 -6.52
C LYS A 92 -11.32 35.94 -6.17
N ARG A 93 -10.02 35.68 -6.00
CA ARG A 93 -8.98 36.68 -5.66
C ARG A 93 -8.19 37.20 -6.88
N ARG A 94 -8.45 36.69 -8.08
CA ARG A 94 -7.93 37.22 -9.34
C ARG A 94 -9.05 37.95 -10.06
#